data_AF-A0A349UIM1-F1
#
_entry.id   AF-A0A349UIM1-F1
#
_cell.length_a   1.000
_cell.length_b   1.000
_cell.length_c   1.000
_cell.angle_alpha   90.00
_cell.angle_beta   90.00
_cell.angle_gamma   90.00
#
_symmetry.space_group_name_H-M   'P 1'
#
loop_
_entity.id
_entity.type
_entity.pdbx_description
1 polymer ?
#
loop_
_entity_poly.entity_id
_entity_poly.type
_entity_poly.pdbx_seq_one_letter_code
_entity_poly.pdbx_strand_id
1 'polypeptide(L)'
;LIRFFVFTPAEEAAPARSRPELGPPRVLARFTDPQNSPAVVTRKYDQGTVVMFYTSAHTRWTDWPQDTPPGIFTVPVHDLVRYAARRQKERFTALVDEPIVCELSPALLDAPASLRLPSYPATPMVPLRPERDETRNVLRFARTAEAGVYALSFDAPGGASPARQVLFARNGDPAEGNLEPGGREEITAAFGSDEFVYRHHEAGGQAGIVQTEAQKEYWIYLLTAAIALLAVETYLGQRFGHYAA
;
A
#
# COMPACT_ATOMS: atom_id res chain seq x y z
N LEU A 1 -10.59 23.60 17.39
CA LEU A 1 -9.55 24.40 18.08
C LEU A 1 -9.13 23.59 19.30
N ILE A 2 -7.87 23.17 19.38
CA ILE A 2 -7.35 22.37 20.50
C ILE A 2 -7.01 23.31 21.65
N ARG A 3 -7.45 23.00 22.86
CA ARG A 3 -7.19 23.76 24.08
C ARG A 3 -6.23 22.98 24.99
N PHE A 4 -5.33 23.74 25.61
CA PHE A 4 -4.38 23.24 26.61
C PHE A 4 -4.69 23.92 27.93
N PHE A 5 -4.89 23.13 28.99
CA PHE A 5 -5.45 23.63 30.25
C PHE A 5 -4.40 23.90 31.32
N VAL A 6 -3.23 23.27 31.21
CA VAL A 6 -2.15 23.36 32.20
C VAL A 6 -0.82 23.40 31.46
N PHE A 7 0.06 24.31 31.84
CA PHE A 7 1.43 24.39 31.35
C PHE A 7 2.36 24.56 32.55
N THR A 8 3.41 23.75 32.60
CA THR A 8 4.54 23.97 33.52
C THR A 8 5.64 24.62 32.69
N PRO A 9 6.03 25.87 32.99
CA PRO A 9 7.19 26.46 32.34
C PRO A 9 8.41 25.60 32.65
N ALA A 10 8.99 25.01 31.61
CA ALA A 10 10.29 24.40 31.73
C ALA A 10 11.31 25.52 31.87
N GLU A 11 12.23 25.40 32.83
CA GLU A 11 13.43 26.24 32.82
C GLU A 11 14.14 26.08 31.49
N GLU A 12 14.53 27.20 30.88
CA GLU A 12 15.23 27.23 29.61
C GLU A 12 16.60 26.58 29.78
N ALA A 13 16.66 25.26 29.60
CA ALA A 13 17.91 24.54 29.58
C ALA A 13 18.74 25.07 28.39
N ALA A 14 20.02 25.35 28.63
CA ALA A 14 20.94 25.79 27.59
C ALA A 14 20.76 24.90 26.34
N PRO A 15 20.63 25.49 25.13
CA PRO A 15 20.30 24.72 23.95
C PRO A 15 21.33 23.60 23.80
N ALA A 16 20.85 22.36 23.85
CA ALA A 16 21.70 21.21 23.64
C ALA A 16 22.40 21.40 22.29
N ARG A 17 23.73 21.53 22.30
CA ARG A 17 24.53 21.79 21.10
C ARG A 17 24.16 20.73 20.06
N SER A 18 23.47 21.15 19.02
CA SER A 18 23.16 20.29 17.90
C SER A 18 24.49 19.85 17.29
N ARG A 19 24.81 18.56 17.38
CA ARG A 19 25.92 18.01 16.59
C ARG A 19 25.67 18.37 15.12
N PRO A 20 26.66 18.89 14.38
CA PRO A 20 26.48 19.34 13.00
C PRO A 20 26.04 18.21 12.04
N GLU A 21 26.28 16.97 12.44
CA GLU A 21 25.86 15.74 11.73
C GLU A 21 24.34 15.50 11.77
N LEU A 22 23.63 16.15 12.70
CA LEU A 22 22.20 15.98 12.90
C LEU A 22 21.47 17.16 12.27
N GLY A 23 20.59 16.88 11.31
CA GLY A 23 19.79 17.90 10.63
C GLY A 23 19.05 18.84 11.59
N PRO A 24 18.77 20.09 11.17
CA PRO A 24 18.13 21.09 12.02
C PRO A 24 16.72 20.63 12.43
N PRO A 25 16.29 20.92 13.67
CA PRO A 25 14.91 20.66 14.08
C PRO A 25 13.93 21.49 13.24
N ARG A 26 12.83 20.89 12.81
CA ARG A 26 11.71 21.56 12.12
C ARG A 26 10.51 21.60 13.06
N VAL A 27 9.95 22.79 13.24
CA VAL A 27 8.73 22.98 14.03
C VAL A 27 7.53 22.70 13.13
N LEU A 28 6.71 21.71 13.49
CA LEU A 28 5.51 21.31 12.74
C LEU A 28 4.26 22.05 13.22
N ALA A 29 4.18 22.31 14.52
CA ALA A 29 3.08 23.03 15.14
C ALA A 29 3.58 23.88 16.30
N ARG A 30 2.86 24.97 16.58
CA ARG A 30 3.13 25.89 17.69
C ARG A 30 1.88 26.08 18.53
N PHE A 31 2.09 26.38 19.80
CA PHE A 31 1.03 26.82 20.70
C PHE A 31 0.62 28.25 20.33
N THR A 32 -0.62 28.60 20.67
CA THR A 32 -1.17 29.95 20.46
C THR A 32 -0.87 30.88 21.63
N ASP A 33 0.16 30.58 22.41
CA ASP A 33 0.62 31.43 23.50
C ASP A 33 1.34 32.68 22.95
N PRO A 34 1.49 33.76 23.75
CA PRO A 34 2.15 34.99 23.28
C PRO A 34 3.58 34.79 22.76
N GLN A 35 4.28 33.75 23.21
CA GLN A 35 5.65 33.43 22.82
C GLN A 35 5.71 32.50 21.60
N ASN A 36 4.56 32.05 21.09
CA ASN A 36 4.44 31.16 19.93
C ASN A 36 5.31 29.89 20.09
N SER A 37 5.23 29.31 21.28
CA SER A 37 6.07 28.22 21.75
C SER A 37 5.90 26.97 20.87
N PRO A 38 6.96 26.20 20.60
CA PRO A 38 6.86 25.01 19.76
C PRO A 38 6.02 23.93 20.46
N ALA A 39 5.01 23.41 19.77
CA ALA A 39 4.13 22.34 20.28
C ALA A 39 4.55 20.97 19.77
N VAL A 40 4.94 20.89 18.49
CA VAL A 40 5.41 19.65 17.85
C VAL A 40 6.65 19.95 17.04
N VAL A 41 7.72 19.19 17.29
CA VAL A 41 9.01 19.35 16.61
C VAL A 41 9.47 18.02 16.05
N THR A 42 9.95 18.01 14.82
CA THR A 42 10.59 16.85 14.20
C THR A 42 12.06 17.09 13.96
N ARG A 43 12.86 16.04 14.09
CA ARG A 43 14.27 16.05 13.76
C ARG A 43 14.68 14.72 13.16
N LYS A 44 15.54 14.77 12.13
CA LYS A 44 16.22 13.57 11.62
C LYS A 44 17.40 13.23 12.52
N TYR A 45 17.48 11.97 12.91
CA TYR A 45 18.58 11.43 13.68
C TYR A 45 19.13 10.22 12.94
N ASP A 46 20.31 10.36 12.34
CA ASP A 46 20.88 9.37 11.42
C ASP A 46 19.85 8.95 10.34
N GLN A 47 19.47 7.67 10.28
CA GLN A 47 18.45 7.16 9.33
C GLN A 47 17.01 7.21 9.87
N GLY A 48 16.82 7.69 11.11
CA GLY A 48 15.54 7.77 11.79
C GLY A 48 14.93 9.17 11.78
N THR A 49 13.61 9.25 11.97
CA THR A 49 12.89 10.51 12.19
C THR A 49 12.27 10.47 13.58
N VAL A 50 12.64 11.44 14.42
CA VAL A 50 12.08 11.61 15.76
C VAL A 50 11.08 12.76 15.72
N VAL A 51 9.90 12.56 16.31
CA VAL A 51 8.89 13.58 16.51
C VAL A 51 8.66 13.71 18.01
N MET A 52 8.76 14.93 18.53
CA MET A 52 8.53 15.26 19.93
C MET A 52 7.27 16.09 20.05
N PHE A 53 6.41 15.70 20.98
CA PHE A 53 5.25 16.47 21.41
C PHE A 53 5.56 17.12 22.75
N TYR A 54 5.38 18.44 22.84
CA TYR A 54 5.53 19.20 24.08
C TYR A 54 4.22 19.32 24.85
N THR A 55 3.35 18.31 24.70
CA THR A 55 2.09 18.17 25.43
C THR A 55 1.92 16.74 25.90
N SER A 56 1.09 16.53 26.91
CA SER A 56 0.79 15.20 27.45
C SER A 56 -0.35 14.54 26.66
N ALA A 57 -0.39 13.21 26.65
CA ALA A 57 -1.51 12.45 26.10
C ALA A 57 -2.73 12.37 27.05
N HIS A 58 -2.70 13.11 28.18
CA HIS A 58 -3.73 13.05 29.20
C HIS A 58 -4.78 14.17 29.04
N THR A 59 -6.06 13.82 29.20
CA THR A 59 -7.22 14.71 28.99
C THR A 59 -7.28 15.91 29.95
N ARG A 60 -6.64 15.77 31.12
CA ARG A 60 -6.42 16.87 32.08
C ARG A 60 -5.55 18.01 31.51
N TRP A 61 -4.63 17.71 30.61
CA TRP A 61 -3.64 18.67 30.08
C TRP A 61 -4.06 19.22 28.71
N THR A 62 -4.75 18.41 27.91
CA THR A 62 -5.21 18.78 26.57
C THR A 62 -6.56 18.13 26.27
N ASP A 63 -7.44 18.85 25.58
CA ASP A 63 -8.68 18.29 25.03
C ASP A 63 -8.47 17.59 23.67
N TRP A 64 -7.23 17.55 23.16
CA TRP A 64 -6.95 17.00 21.84
C TRP A 64 -7.49 15.57 21.64
N PRO A 65 -7.36 14.63 22.60
CA PRO A 65 -7.91 13.28 22.46
C PRO A 65 -9.43 13.17 22.68
N GLN A 66 -10.09 14.20 23.23
CA GLN A 66 -11.55 14.24 23.51
C GLN A 66 -12.38 14.75 22.33
N ASP A 67 -11.72 14.79 21.18
CA ASP A 67 -12.11 15.45 19.96
C ASP A 67 -13.60 15.30 19.57
N THR A 68 -14.29 16.44 19.51
CA THR A 68 -15.68 16.55 19.09
C THR A 68 -15.78 17.66 18.04
N PRO A 69 -16.01 17.36 16.75
CA PRO A 69 -16.25 16.05 16.14
C PRO A 69 -15.00 15.15 16.07
N PRO A 70 -15.15 13.81 16.03
CA PRO A 70 -14.04 12.88 16.06
C PRO A 70 -13.20 12.91 14.77
N GLY A 71 -11.87 13.08 14.87
CA GLY A 71 -10.91 12.85 13.78
C GLY A 71 -9.65 13.74 13.76
N ILE A 72 -9.69 14.91 14.38
CA ILE A 72 -8.63 15.91 14.59
C ILE A 72 -7.45 15.36 15.42
N PHE A 73 -7.65 14.37 16.29
CA PHE A 73 -6.52 13.66 16.92
C PHE A 73 -6.00 12.51 16.05
N THR A 74 -6.91 11.63 15.65
CA THR A 74 -6.58 10.36 15.00
C THR A 74 -5.89 10.57 13.65
N VAL A 75 -6.36 11.51 12.82
CA VAL A 75 -5.80 11.74 11.48
C VAL A 75 -4.35 12.24 11.56
N PRO A 76 -4.02 13.32 12.28
CA PRO A 76 -2.63 13.77 12.40
C PRO A 76 -1.71 12.74 13.07
N VAL A 77 -2.21 11.98 14.05
CA VAL A 77 -1.41 10.93 14.69
C VAL A 77 -1.11 9.80 13.71
N HIS A 78 -2.08 9.36 12.90
CA HIS A 78 -1.83 8.36 11.86
C HIS A 78 -0.86 8.86 10.80
N ASP A 79 -0.98 10.10 10.36
CA ASP A 79 -0.05 10.69 9.41
C ASP A 79 1.35 10.84 9.99
N LEU A 80 1.47 11.19 11.27
CA LEU A 80 2.76 11.23 11.97
C LEU A 80 3.36 9.85 12.17
N VAL A 81 2.56 8.83 12.46
CA VAL A 81 3.01 7.43 12.49
C VAL A 81 3.50 7.01 11.11
N ARG A 82 2.79 7.35 10.04
CA ARG A 82 3.24 7.08 8.66
C ARG A 82 4.51 7.84 8.29
N TYR A 83 4.64 9.08 8.74
CA TYR A 83 5.81 9.92 8.51
C TYR A 83 7.04 9.45 9.29
N ALA A 84 6.86 9.02 10.55
CA ALA A 84 7.92 8.48 11.39
C ALA A 84 8.26 7.03 11.05
N ALA A 85 7.27 6.25 10.58
CA ALA A 85 7.47 4.91 10.07
C ALA A 85 8.42 4.98 8.88
N ARG A 86 9.58 4.36 9.03
CA ARG A 86 10.56 4.25 7.95
C ARG A 86 9.87 3.63 6.75
N ARG A 87 9.89 4.32 5.60
CA ARG A 87 9.50 3.74 4.30
C ARG A 87 10.53 2.64 3.98
N GLN A 88 10.34 1.44 4.55
CA GLN A 88 11.05 0.21 4.16
C GLN A 88 10.79 -0.15 2.68
N LYS A 89 9.82 0.53 2.06
CA LYS A 89 9.08 0.15 0.86
C LYS A 89 9.90 -0.02 -0.41
N GLU A 90 11.12 0.54 -0.50
CA GLU A 90 11.94 0.43 -1.73
C GLU A 90 13.19 -0.43 -1.57
N ARG A 91 13.75 -0.58 -0.37
CA ARG A 91 15.00 -1.34 -0.22
C ARG A 91 14.80 -2.85 -0.33
N PHE A 92 13.60 -3.33 -0.03
CA PHE A 92 13.26 -4.76 -0.01
C PHE A 92 12.27 -5.17 -1.11
N THR A 93 11.81 -4.21 -1.93
CA THR A 93 10.88 -4.44 -3.03
C THR A 93 11.57 -4.06 -4.33
N ALA A 94 11.54 -4.93 -5.31
CA ALA A 94 12.22 -4.74 -6.60
C ALA A 94 11.47 -5.51 -7.70
N LEU A 95 11.85 -5.35 -8.97
CA LEU A 95 11.30 -6.14 -10.07
C LEU A 95 11.92 -7.55 -10.11
N VAL A 96 11.26 -8.47 -10.81
CA VAL A 96 11.86 -9.74 -11.23
C VAL A 96 13.18 -9.47 -11.97
N ASP A 97 14.15 -10.36 -11.81
CA ASP A 97 15.53 -10.27 -12.31
C ASP A 97 16.43 -9.20 -11.65
N GLU A 98 15.91 -8.39 -10.72
CA GLU A 98 16.74 -7.49 -9.92
C GLU A 98 17.36 -8.21 -8.71
N PRO A 99 18.69 -8.15 -8.52
CA PRO A 99 19.38 -8.92 -7.49
C PRO A 99 18.92 -8.54 -6.08
N ILE A 100 18.83 -9.53 -5.19
CA ILE A 100 18.68 -9.29 -3.75
C ILE A 100 20.07 -8.95 -3.20
N VAL A 101 20.19 -7.77 -2.59
CA VAL A 101 21.39 -7.34 -1.87
C VAL A 101 21.02 -6.94 -0.45
N CYS A 102 21.57 -7.65 0.54
CA CYS A 102 21.34 -7.38 1.95
C CYS A 102 22.66 -7.04 2.63
N GLU A 103 22.78 -5.83 3.18
CA GLU A 103 23.92 -5.47 4.02
C GLU A 103 23.82 -6.14 5.39
N LEU A 104 24.88 -6.84 5.77
CA LEU A 104 24.97 -7.55 7.04
C LEU A 104 25.54 -6.64 8.13
N SER A 105 24.92 -6.69 9.31
CA SER A 105 25.53 -6.16 10.52
C SER A 105 26.65 -7.10 10.99
N PRO A 106 27.66 -6.59 11.73
CA PRO A 106 28.75 -7.43 12.24
C PRO A 106 28.29 -8.63 13.07
N ALA A 107 27.14 -8.55 13.73
CA ALA A 107 26.57 -9.62 14.53
C ALA A 107 26.02 -10.81 13.72
N LEU A 108 25.78 -10.64 12.42
CA LEU A 108 25.18 -11.66 11.53
C LEU A 108 26.18 -12.23 10.52
N LEU A 109 27.44 -11.87 10.63
CA LEU A 109 28.51 -12.28 9.72
C LEU A 109 28.72 -13.80 9.73
N ASP A 110 28.79 -14.39 10.92
CA ASP A 110 29.10 -15.82 11.08
C ASP A 110 27.84 -16.70 11.17
N ALA A 111 26.64 -16.09 11.09
CA ALA A 111 25.38 -16.80 11.16
C ALA A 111 25.10 -17.51 9.82
N PRO A 112 24.70 -18.80 9.83
CA PRO A 112 24.23 -19.47 8.61
C PRO A 112 23.02 -18.72 8.06
N ALA A 113 23.08 -18.35 6.78
CA ALA A 113 21.99 -17.68 6.09
C ALA A 113 21.38 -18.62 5.04
N SER A 114 20.06 -18.72 5.03
CA SER A 114 19.32 -19.50 4.03
C SER A 114 18.20 -18.66 3.42
N LEU A 115 18.07 -18.72 2.10
CA LEU A 115 17.07 -18.01 1.33
C LEU A 115 15.98 -18.99 0.89
N ARG A 116 14.74 -18.72 1.31
CA ARG A 116 13.55 -19.40 0.81
C ARG A 116 13.02 -18.65 -0.41
N LEU A 117 12.91 -19.35 -1.53
CA LEU A 117 12.32 -18.84 -2.77
C LEU A 117 10.79 -18.86 -2.71
N PRO A 118 10.11 -18.08 -3.57
CA PRO A 118 8.65 -18.09 -3.69
C PRO A 118 8.07 -19.48 -3.97
N SER A 119 8.74 -20.30 -4.79
CA SER A 119 8.31 -21.66 -5.13
C SER A 119 8.48 -22.71 -4.01
N TYR A 120 8.87 -22.34 -2.79
CA TYR A 120 8.91 -23.29 -1.68
C TYR A 120 7.50 -23.85 -1.37
N PRO A 121 7.32 -25.17 -1.16
CA PRO A 121 8.34 -26.20 -0.92
C PRO A 121 8.83 -26.96 -2.18
N ALA A 122 8.39 -26.60 -3.38
CA ALA A 122 8.82 -27.27 -4.61
C ALA A 122 10.32 -27.06 -4.90
N THR A 123 10.84 -25.88 -4.58
CA THR A 123 12.27 -25.57 -4.66
C THR A 123 12.90 -25.56 -3.26
N PRO A 124 14.05 -26.22 -3.05
CA PRO A 124 14.74 -26.21 -1.76
C PRO A 124 15.28 -24.81 -1.40
N MET A 125 15.49 -24.58 -0.11
CA MET A 125 16.13 -23.35 0.35
C MET A 125 17.57 -23.25 -0.15
N VAL A 126 18.00 -22.05 -0.53
CA VAL A 126 19.34 -21.78 -1.04
C VAL A 126 20.22 -21.26 0.11
N PRO A 127 21.30 -21.97 0.49
CA PRO A 127 22.25 -21.43 1.46
C PRO A 127 23.01 -20.26 0.83
N LEU A 128 23.11 -19.14 1.53
CA LEU A 128 23.87 -17.98 1.10
C LEU A 128 25.07 -17.77 2.03
N ARG A 129 26.18 -17.33 1.45
CA ARG A 129 27.38 -16.96 2.19
C ARG A 129 27.63 -15.47 2.07
N PRO A 130 28.03 -14.80 3.16
CA PRO A 130 28.44 -13.40 3.11
C PRO A 130 29.57 -13.20 2.11
N GLU A 131 29.43 -12.20 1.25
CA GLU A 131 30.49 -11.68 0.40
C GLU A 131 30.99 -10.35 0.98
N ARG A 132 32.27 -10.07 0.83
CA ARG A 132 32.86 -8.80 1.27
C ARG A 132 33.02 -7.88 0.07
N ASP A 133 32.32 -6.75 0.10
CA ASP A 133 32.32 -5.75 -0.95
C ASP A 133 32.98 -4.47 -0.42
N GLU A 134 34.21 -4.20 -0.86
CA GLU A 134 35.12 -3.09 -0.50
C GLU A 134 35.29 -2.80 1.01
N THR A 135 34.24 -2.37 1.70
CA THR A 135 34.19 -2.03 3.14
C THR A 135 32.99 -2.61 3.89
N ARG A 136 32.06 -3.29 3.21
CA ARG A 136 30.81 -3.81 3.76
C ARG A 136 30.68 -5.31 3.53
N ASN A 137 29.96 -5.98 4.42
CA ASN A 137 29.60 -7.38 4.26
C ASN A 137 28.19 -7.44 3.70
N VAL A 138 28.01 -8.14 2.59
CA VAL A 138 26.75 -8.19 1.84
C VAL A 138 26.38 -9.64 1.51
N LEU A 139 25.09 -9.96 1.57
CA LEU A 139 24.55 -11.17 0.97
C LEU A 139 23.94 -10.79 -0.38
N ARG A 140 24.36 -11.50 -1.43
CA ARG A 140 23.90 -11.29 -2.79
C ARG A 140 23.22 -12.55 -3.32
N PHE A 141 22.07 -12.36 -3.96
CA PHE A 141 21.40 -13.41 -4.71
C PHE A 141 20.86 -12.84 -6.01
N ALA A 142 21.46 -13.24 -7.14
CA ALA A 142 21.16 -12.67 -8.45
C ALA A 142 19.94 -13.30 -9.14
N ARG A 143 19.65 -14.58 -8.89
CA ARG A 143 18.65 -15.35 -9.63
C ARG A 143 17.23 -15.12 -9.09
N THR A 144 16.63 -13.98 -9.43
CA THR A 144 15.30 -13.57 -8.95
C THR A 144 14.22 -13.65 -10.04
N ALA A 145 14.21 -14.77 -10.79
CA ALA A 145 13.31 -14.98 -11.92
C ALA A 145 11.83 -15.20 -11.53
N GLU A 146 11.57 -15.54 -10.27
CA GLU A 146 10.21 -15.79 -9.79
C GLU A 146 9.65 -14.54 -9.10
N ALA A 147 8.45 -14.11 -9.50
CA ALA A 147 7.70 -13.12 -8.76
C ALA A 147 7.20 -13.71 -7.42
N GLY A 148 7.28 -12.93 -6.35
CA GLY A 148 6.79 -13.31 -5.03
C GLY A 148 7.68 -12.86 -3.88
N VAL A 149 7.49 -13.52 -2.73
CA VAL A 149 8.20 -13.19 -1.48
C VAL A 149 9.35 -14.16 -1.27
N TYR A 150 10.55 -13.61 -1.20
CA TYR A 150 11.77 -14.30 -0.81
C TYR A 150 12.01 -14.04 0.68
N ALA A 151 12.34 -15.09 1.45
CA ALA A 151 12.59 -14.96 2.88
C ALA A 151 14.00 -15.39 3.23
N LEU A 152 14.82 -14.45 3.68
CA LEU A 152 16.18 -14.67 4.16
C LEU A 152 16.13 -14.94 5.66
N SER A 153 16.52 -16.14 6.08
CA SER A 153 16.58 -16.55 7.47
C SER A 153 18.02 -16.66 7.94
N PHE A 154 18.29 -16.13 9.13
CA PHE A 154 19.57 -16.27 9.83
C PHE A 154 19.40 -17.17 11.04
N ASP A 155 20.12 -18.28 11.06
CA ASP A 155 20.07 -19.20 12.19
C ASP A 155 20.87 -18.65 13.36
N ALA A 156 20.28 -18.68 14.57
CA ALA A 156 20.98 -18.28 15.78
C ALA A 156 22.03 -19.35 16.16
N PRO A 157 23.24 -18.95 16.57
CA PRO A 157 24.20 -19.91 17.11
C PRO A 157 23.60 -20.61 18.34
N GLY A 158 23.52 -21.94 18.28
CA GLY A 158 22.99 -22.76 19.38
C GLY A 158 21.47 -22.94 19.43
N GLY A 159 20.72 -22.53 18.40
CA GLY A 159 19.30 -22.91 18.21
C GLY A 159 18.28 -22.32 19.21
N ALA A 160 18.70 -21.40 20.09
CA ALA A 160 17.89 -20.95 21.22
C ALA A 160 17.14 -19.62 21.03
N SER A 161 17.33 -18.91 19.90
CA SER A 161 16.64 -17.65 19.59
C SER A 161 15.86 -17.74 18.27
N PRO A 162 14.76 -16.97 18.09
CA PRO A 162 14.05 -16.95 16.83
C PRO A 162 15.01 -16.52 15.72
N ALA A 163 15.08 -17.33 14.66
CA ALA A 163 15.84 -17.01 13.47
C ALA A 163 15.44 -15.61 12.99
N ARG A 164 16.41 -14.71 12.83
CA ARG A 164 16.11 -13.39 12.29
C ARG A 164 15.70 -13.59 10.83
N GLN A 165 14.52 -13.09 10.46
CA GLN A 165 14.03 -13.20 9.10
C GLN A 165 13.93 -11.82 8.44
N VAL A 166 14.38 -11.72 7.20
CA VAL A 166 14.24 -10.53 6.36
C VAL A 166 13.48 -10.94 5.09
N LEU A 167 12.42 -10.22 4.78
CA LEU A 167 11.56 -10.51 3.63
C LEU A 167 11.89 -9.55 2.49
N PHE A 168 11.93 -10.08 1.27
CA PHE A 168 12.11 -9.34 0.04
C PHE A 168 10.95 -9.68 -0.90
N ALA A 169 10.43 -8.67 -1.59
CA ALA A 169 9.41 -8.83 -2.61
C ALA A 169 10.01 -8.60 -4.00
N ARG A 170 9.70 -9.49 -4.94
CA ARG A 170 10.00 -9.33 -6.36
C ARG A 170 8.68 -9.31 -7.11
N ASN A 171 8.37 -8.19 -7.74
CA ASN A 171 7.12 -8.01 -8.47
C ASN A 171 7.36 -8.17 -9.97
N GLY A 172 6.35 -8.66 -10.70
CA GLY A 172 6.34 -8.58 -12.15
C GLY A 172 6.35 -7.12 -12.62
N ASP A 173 6.73 -6.90 -13.87
CA ASP A 173 6.70 -5.58 -14.47
C ASP A 173 5.24 -5.05 -14.48
N PRO A 174 4.95 -3.89 -13.88
CA PRO A 174 3.62 -3.29 -13.95
C PRO A 174 3.10 -3.12 -15.39
N ALA A 175 4.00 -2.96 -16.37
CA ALA A 175 3.63 -2.87 -17.78
C ALA A 175 2.97 -4.16 -18.30
N GLU A 176 3.31 -5.33 -17.75
CA GLU A 176 2.65 -6.61 -18.09
C GLU A 176 1.17 -6.61 -17.71
N GLY A 177 0.79 -5.84 -16.68
CA GLY A 177 -0.59 -5.67 -16.25
C GLY A 177 -1.39 -4.64 -17.06
N ASN A 178 -0.77 -3.96 -18.03
CA ASN A 178 -1.51 -3.03 -18.89
C ASN A 178 -2.31 -3.83 -19.92
N LEU A 179 -3.63 -3.88 -19.73
CA LEU A 179 -4.58 -4.56 -20.62
C LEU A 179 -5.24 -3.60 -21.61
N GLU A 180 -4.74 -2.37 -21.75
CA GLU A 180 -5.18 -1.48 -22.82
C GLU A 180 -4.96 -2.16 -24.18
N PRO A 181 -5.97 -2.19 -25.07
CA PRO A 181 -5.83 -2.82 -26.36
C PRO A 181 -4.65 -2.21 -27.14
N GLY A 182 -3.65 -3.04 -27.40
CA GLY A 182 -2.49 -2.61 -28.14
C GLY A 182 -2.85 -2.22 -29.58
N GLY A 183 -2.32 -1.09 -30.04
CA GLY A 183 -2.48 -0.63 -31.41
C GLY A 183 -1.79 -1.57 -32.42
N ARG A 184 -2.10 -1.46 -33.70
CA ARG A 184 -1.40 -2.23 -34.75
C ARG A 184 0.12 -2.05 -34.67
N GLU A 185 0.58 -0.83 -34.45
CA GLU A 185 2.01 -0.49 -34.37
C GLU A 185 2.70 -1.20 -33.19
N GLU A 186 2.04 -1.26 -32.03
CA GLU A 186 2.55 -1.93 -30.84
C GLU A 186 2.62 -3.45 -31.03
N ILE A 187 1.61 -4.03 -31.69
CA ILE A 187 1.61 -5.46 -32.04
C ILE A 187 2.71 -5.77 -33.06
N THR A 188 2.89 -4.95 -34.10
CA THR A 188 3.99 -5.12 -35.06
C THR A 188 5.35 -5.06 -34.35
N ALA A 189 5.53 -4.12 -33.41
CA ALA A 189 6.75 -4.01 -32.64
C ALA A 189 6.99 -5.22 -31.73
N ALA A 190 5.94 -5.77 -31.11
CA ALA A 190 6.04 -6.94 -30.23
C ALA A 190 6.34 -8.25 -30.99
N PHE A 191 5.71 -8.45 -32.15
CA PHE A 191 5.92 -9.66 -32.96
C PHE A 191 7.14 -9.57 -33.89
N GLY A 192 7.65 -8.36 -34.16
CA GLY A 192 8.75 -8.13 -35.10
C GLY A 192 8.38 -8.45 -36.55
N SER A 193 7.09 -8.59 -36.87
CA SER A 193 6.57 -8.87 -38.20
C SER A 193 5.22 -8.21 -38.41
N ASP A 194 4.88 -7.93 -39.67
CA ASP A 194 3.59 -7.42 -40.12
C ASP A 194 2.66 -8.51 -40.66
N GLU A 195 3.06 -9.78 -40.52
CA GLU A 195 2.33 -10.98 -40.97
C GLU A 195 1.15 -11.34 -40.06
N PHE A 196 0.34 -10.35 -39.68
CA PHE A 196 -0.88 -10.54 -38.91
C PHE A 196 -2.01 -9.66 -39.43
N VAL A 197 -3.24 -10.16 -39.30
CA VAL A 197 -4.44 -9.41 -39.63
C VAL A 197 -4.93 -8.71 -38.37
N TYR A 198 -4.60 -7.44 -38.21
CA TYR A 198 -5.16 -6.61 -37.14
C TYR A 198 -6.62 -6.27 -37.45
N ARG A 199 -7.56 -6.74 -36.62
CA ARG A 199 -8.97 -6.33 -36.66
C ARG A 199 -9.29 -5.52 -35.43
N HIS A 200 -9.38 -4.20 -35.60
CA HIS A 200 -9.88 -3.32 -34.55
C HIS A 200 -11.40 -3.50 -34.45
N HIS A 201 -11.88 -4.03 -33.32
CA HIS A 201 -13.32 -4.22 -33.08
C HIS A 201 -14.00 -2.97 -32.48
N GLU A 202 -13.35 -1.81 -32.59
CA GLU A 202 -13.96 -0.51 -32.27
C GLU A 202 -13.90 0.40 -33.49
N ALA A 203 -14.86 0.20 -34.37
CA ALA A 203 -15.42 1.25 -35.18
C ALA A 203 -16.87 0.85 -35.41
N GLY A 204 -17.81 1.72 -35.04
CA GLY A 204 -19.22 1.65 -35.43
C GLY A 204 -19.39 1.82 -36.95
N GLY A 205 -18.68 1.03 -37.74
CA GLY A 205 -18.82 0.90 -39.17
C GLY A 205 -19.54 -0.40 -39.43
N GLN A 206 -20.86 -0.29 -39.61
CA GLN A 206 -21.75 -1.31 -40.15
C GLN A 206 -21.31 -2.73 -39.76
N ALA A 207 -21.75 -3.18 -38.58
CA ALA A 207 -22.05 -4.60 -38.43
C ALA A 207 -22.79 -4.97 -39.71
N GLY A 208 -22.13 -5.77 -40.57
CA GLY A 208 -22.75 -6.31 -41.76
C GLY A 208 -24.10 -6.77 -41.27
N ILE A 209 -25.15 -6.27 -41.91
CA ILE A 209 -26.54 -6.55 -41.56
C ILE A 209 -26.64 -8.07 -41.67
N VAL A 210 -26.32 -8.75 -40.57
CA VAL A 210 -26.94 -10.00 -40.21
C VAL A 210 -28.38 -9.53 -40.23
N GLN A 211 -29.07 -9.92 -41.29
CA GLN A 211 -30.51 -9.91 -41.32
C GLN A 211 -30.89 -10.84 -40.16
N THR A 212 -30.84 -10.32 -38.94
CA THR A 212 -31.69 -10.76 -37.87
C THR A 212 -33.05 -10.47 -38.44
N GLU A 213 -33.61 -11.48 -39.14
CA GLU A 213 -35.03 -11.59 -39.43
C GLU A 213 -35.74 -10.88 -38.31
N ALA A 214 -36.39 -9.76 -38.63
CA ALA A 214 -37.03 -8.89 -37.66
C ALA A 214 -37.74 -9.78 -36.65
N GLN A 215 -37.10 -10.00 -35.50
CA GLN A 215 -37.63 -10.85 -34.46
C GLN A 215 -38.77 -10.01 -33.96
N LYS A 216 -39.96 -10.27 -34.53
CA LYS A 216 -41.20 -9.59 -34.19
C LYS A 216 -41.20 -9.48 -32.68
N GLU A 217 -41.27 -8.26 -32.19
CA GLU A 217 -41.13 -7.91 -30.78
C GLU A 217 -42.36 -8.37 -29.99
N TYR A 218 -42.63 -9.68 -29.99
CA TYR A 218 -43.72 -10.32 -29.29
C TYR A 218 -43.62 -10.10 -27.78
N TRP A 219 -42.41 -9.82 -27.28
CA TRP A 219 -42.16 -9.50 -25.89
C TRP A 219 -42.93 -8.26 -25.43
N ILE A 220 -43.13 -7.27 -26.30
CA ILE A 220 -43.84 -6.03 -25.92
C ILE A 220 -45.34 -6.30 -25.76
N TYR A 221 -45.92 -7.16 -26.59
CA TYR A 221 -47.31 -7.59 -26.46
C TYR A 221 -47.51 -8.47 -25.22
N LEU A 222 -46.55 -9.36 -24.92
CA LEU A 222 -46.58 -10.23 -23.75
C LEU A 222 -46.45 -9.42 -22.45
N LEU A 223 -45.55 -8.43 -22.42
CA LEU A 223 -45.41 -7.48 -21.33
C LEU A 223 -46.70 -6.67 -21.12
N THR A 224 -47.28 -6.15 -22.21
CA THR A 224 -48.54 -5.39 -22.15
C THR A 224 -49.69 -6.24 -21.60
N ALA A 225 -49.79 -7.51 -22.02
CA ALA A 225 -50.80 -8.43 -21.50
C ALA A 225 -50.61 -8.73 -20.00
N ALA A 226 -49.37 -8.92 -19.54
CA ALA A 226 -49.06 -9.13 -18.13
C ALA A 226 -49.44 -7.92 -17.26
N ILE A 227 -49.15 -6.70 -17.74
CA ILE A 227 -49.54 -5.47 -17.03
C ILE A 227 -51.08 -5.34 -16.96
N ALA A 228 -51.79 -5.64 -18.04
CA ALA A 228 -53.25 -5.62 -18.05
C ALA A 228 -53.85 -6.63 -17.06
N LEU A 229 -53.30 -7.85 -17.01
CA LEU A 229 -53.72 -8.88 -16.06
C LEU A 229 -53.52 -8.42 -14.61
N LEU A 230 -52.35 -7.86 -14.29
CA LEU A 230 -52.06 -7.30 -12.96
C LEU A 230 -53.03 -6.18 -12.56
N ALA A 231 -53.40 -5.31 -13.50
CA ALA A 231 -54.37 -4.25 -13.24
C ALA A 231 -55.76 -4.82 -12.94
N VAL A 232 -56.18 -5.86 -13.68
CA VAL A 232 -57.45 -6.56 -13.44
C VAL A 232 -57.44 -7.27 -12.10
N GLU A 233 -56.37 -8.01 -11.77
CA GLU A 233 -56.22 -8.66 -10.47
C GLU A 233 -56.26 -7.66 -9.33
N THR A 234 -55.56 -6.53 -9.46
CA THR A 234 -55.55 -5.47 -8.44
C THR A 234 -56.95 -4.88 -8.26
N TYR A 235 -57.68 -4.66 -9.36
CA TYR A 235 -59.04 -4.14 -9.32
C TYR A 235 -60.03 -5.14 -8.69
N LEU A 236 -59.95 -6.42 -9.06
CA LEU A 236 -60.77 -7.48 -8.47
C LEU A 236 -60.43 -7.68 -6.99
N GLY A 237 -59.15 -7.67 -6.63
CA GLY A 237 -58.68 -7.74 -5.26
C GLY A 237 -59.20 -6.58 -4.42
N GLN A 238 -59.20 -5.35 -4.95
CA GLN A 238 -59.84 -4.22 -4.28
C GLN A 238 -61.35 -4.41 -4.18
N ARG A 239 -62.05 -4.83 -5.24
CA ARG A 239 -63.52 -4.92 -5.20
C ARG A 239 -64.04 -6.06 -4.31
N PHE A 240 -63.34 -7.18 -4.25
CA PHE A 240 -63.74 -8.34 -3.45
C PHE A 240 -63.08 -8.41 -2.07
N GLY A 241 -61.93 -7.74 -1.87
CA GLY A 241 -61.26 -7.63 -0.56
C GLY A 241 -62.05 -6.84 0.49
N HIS A 242 -63.06 -6.06 0.10
CA HIS A 242 -63.98 -5.39 1.03
C HIS A 242 -65.06 -6.32 1.62
N TYR A 243 -65.14 -7.59 1.20
CA TYR A 243 -66.11 -8.59 1.70
C TYR A 243 -65.48 -9.72 2.52
N ALA A 244 -64.17 -9.70 2.75
CA ALA A 244 -63.52 -10.59 3.71
C ALA A 244 -63.38 -9.87 5.06
N ALA A 245 -64.50 -9.83 5.81
CA ALA A 245 -64.49 -9.71 7.26
C ALA A 245 -64.41 -11.11 7.88
#